data_AF-A0A6V8E3K4-F1
#
_entry.id   AF-A0A6V8E3K4-F1
#
_cell.length_a   1.000
_cell.length_b   1.000
_cell.length_c   1.000
_cell.angle_alpha   90.00
_cell.angle_beta   90.00
_cell.angle_gamma   90.00
#
_symmetry.space_group_name_H-M   'P 1'
#
loop_
_entity.id
_entity.type
_entity.pdbx_description
1 polymer ?
#
loop_
_entity_poly.entity_id
_entity_poly.type
_entity_poly.pdbx_seq_one_letter_code
_entity_poly.pdbx_strand_id
1 'polypeptide(L)'
;MGITAMIPDMTIGQLMNEASARWGEIWDPQSTRMTLLLLCPRKERKMMELHGDMVEHGQPVVSVFHRPRAEAHLLTEQGFDPRAASFMFVNIATADMGPWMQQLVNNEGWLRNSVELAPTPFSVGLPSQRPFEALQTLCFRHPSLPALERYFLPFPAESLPGKCFVSLPRRAAAEMARQQAEVLGVGRLDKPAPPEPEPVAPAQPSTKVEPTTPSGDTGEGPLEEET
;
A
#
# COMPACT_ATOMS: atom_id res chain seq x y z
N MET A 1 0.05 8.85 -0.85
CA MET A 1 0.31 7.68 0.01
C MET A 1 -0.99 6.96 0.30
N GLY A 2 -1.26 5.85 -0.38
CA GLY A 2 -2.49 5.06 -0.25
C GLY A 2 -2.53 4.17 1.00
N ILE A 3 -3.49 3.24 1.05
CA ILE A 3 -3.58 2.16 2.05
C ILE A 3 -3.78 0.84 1.32
N THR A 4 -2.96 -0.16 1.63
CA THR A 4 -2.96 -1.45 0.96
C THR A 4 -3.62 -2.53 1.81
N ALA A 5 -4.62 -3.19 1.22
CA ALA A 5 -5.29 -4.35 1.80
C ALA A 5 -4.91 -5.63 1.03
N MET A 6 -4.86 -6.76 1.73
CA MET A 6 -4.63 -8.07 1.12
C MET A 6 -5.94 -8.86 1.05
N ILE A 7 -6.26 -9.34 -0.15
CA ILE A 7 -7.44 -10.18 -0.42
C ILE A 7 -6.94 -11.55 -0.88
N PRO A 8 -7.18 -12.63 -0.11
CA PRO A 8 -6.76 -13.97 -0.50
C PRO A 8 -7.64 -14.55 -1.60
N ASP A 9 -7.08 -15.49 -2.35
CA ASP A 9 -7.79 -16.37 -3.30
C ASP A 9 -8.64 -15.65 -4.35
N MET A 10 -8.15 -14.50 -4.81
CA MET A 10 -8.76 -13.69 -5.88
C MET A 10 -7.82 -13.57 -7.08
N THR A 11 -8.38 -13.23 -8.23
CA THR A 11 -7.63 -12.81 -9.42
C THR A 11 -7.78 -11.30 -9.65
N ILE A 12 -6.86 -10.71 -10.42
CA ILE A 12 -7.00 -9.32 -10.88
C ILE A 12 -8.33 -9.16 -11.64
N GLY A 13 -8.65 -10.08 -12.55
CA GLY A 13 -9.87 -10.02 -13.36
C GLY A 13 -11.16 -10.04 -12.54
N GLN A 14 -11.22 -10.86 -11.49
CA GLN A 14 -12.36 -10.87 -10.56
C GLN A 14 -12.53 -9.52 -9.86
N LEU A 15 -11.43 -8.97 -9.32
CA LEU A 15 -11.45 -7.68 -8.65
C LEU A 15 -11.81 -6.53 -9.60
N MET A 16 -11.38 -6.59 -10.87
CA MET A 16 -11.76 -5.62 -11.88
C MET A 16 -13.24 -5.71 -12.26
N ASN A 17 -13.80 -6.92 -12.33
CA ASN A 17 -15.23 -7.11 -12.59
C ASN A 17 -16.10 -6.62 -11.43
N GLU A 18 -15.62 -6.74 -10.19
CA GLU A 18 -16.30 -6.27 -8.98
C GLU A 18 -16.02 -4.79 -8.67
N ALA A 19 -15.15 -4.13 -9.43
CA ALA A 19 -14.55 -2.84 -9.06
C ALA A 19 -15.59 -1.75 -8.75
N SER A 20 -16.59 -1.57 -9.61
CA SER A 20 -17.64 -0.56 -9.40
C SER A 20 -18.45 -0.81 -8.14
N ALA A 21 -18.78 -2.07 -7.84
CA ALA A 21 -19.51 -2.43 -6.63
C ALA A 21 -18.64 -2.33 -5.37
N ARG A 22 -17.36 -2.67 -5.49
CA ARG A 22 -16.41 -2.73 -4.37
C ARG A 22 -15.86 -1.36 -3.97
N TRP A 23 -15.63 -0.48 -4.93
CA TRP A 23 -14.94 0.79 -4.72
C TRP A 23 -15.79 2.01 -5.05
N GLY A 24 -16.99 1.85 -5.62
CA GLY A 24 -17.95 2.93 -5.81
C GLY A 24 -17.33 4.14 -6.51
N GLU A 25 -17.48 5.32 -5.90
CA GLU A 25 -17.00 6.61 -6.42
C GLU A 25 -15.48 6.69 -6.60
N ILE A 26 -14.71 5.83 -5.94
CA ILE A 26 -13.24 5.78 -6.06
C ILE A 26 -12.84 5.20 -7.43
N TRP A 27 -13.68 4.32 -7.97
CA TRP A 27 -13.45 3.67 -9.24
C TRP A 27 -14.10 4.46 -10.37
N ASP A 28 -13.27 5.02 -11.26
CA ASP A 28 -13.78 5.53 -12.53
C ASP A 28 -13.68 4.46 -13.62
N PRO A 29 -14.83 3.95 -14.15
CA PRO A 29 -14.87 2.89 -15.14
C PRO A 29 -14.42 3.33 -16.54
N GLN A 30 -14.27 4.64 -16.79
CA GLN A 30 -13.77 5.18 -18.06
C GLN A 30 -12.24 5.28 -18.09
N SER A 31 -11.58 5.14 -16.94
CA SER A 31 -10.13 5.17 -16.88
C SER A 31 -9.52 4.01 -17.65
N THR A 32 -8.59 4.32 -18.56
CA THR A 32 -7.81 3.30 -19.27
C THR A 32 -6.80 2.66 -18.32
N ARG A 33 -6.76 1.34 -18.31
CA ARG A 33 -5.91 0.54 -17.41
C ARG A 33 -5.01 -0.41 -18.19
N MET A 34 -3.93 -0.84 -17.55
CA MET A 34 -3.04 -1.87 -18.07
C MET A 34 -2.53 -2.77 -16.96
N THR A 35 -2.19 -4.00 -17.33
CA THR A 35 -1.49 -4.95 -16.46
C THR A 35 -0.03 -5.03 -16.88
N LEU A 36 0.87 -4.63 -15.99
CA LEU A 36 2.32 -4.65 -16.21
C LEU A 36 3.01 -5.67 -15.29
N LEU A 37 4.25 -6.03 -15.61
CA LEU A 37 5.09 -6.92 -14.81
C LEU A 37 6.14 -6.13 -14.03
N LEU A 38 6.25 -6.40 -12.72
CA LEU A 38 7.35 -5.95 -11.88
C LEU A 38 8.21 -7.15 -11.46
N LEU A 39 9.53 -7.02 -11.63
CA LEU A 39 10.52 -8.00 -11.20
C LEU A 39 11.36 -7.42 -10.06
N CYS A 40 11.22 -7.97 -8.85
CA CYS A 40 12.02 -7.57 -7.69
C CYS A 40 12.75 -8.77 -7.06
N PRO A 41 13.90 -8.55 -6.40
CA PRO A 41 14.53 -9.57 -5.58
C PRO A 41 13.56 -10.12 -4.54
N ARG A 42 13.62 -11.43 -4.26
CA ARG A 42 12.69 -12.05 -3.29
C ARG A 42 12.70 -11.42 -1.90
N LYS A 43 13.85 -10.91 -1.46
CA LYS A 43 14.02 -10.19 -0.19
C LYS A 43 13.21 -8.89 -0.11
N GLU A 44 12.92 -8.27 -1.25
CA GLU A 44 12.17 -7.00 -1.35
C GLU A 44 10.67 -7.21 -1.56
N ARG A 45 10.22 -8.47 -1.65
CA ARG A 45 8.80 -8.81 -1.84
C ARG A 45 7.89 -8.09 -0.84
N LYS A 46 8.26 -8.09 0.45
CA LYS A 46 7.43 -7.49 1.50
C LYS A 46 7.27 -5.97 1.34
N MET A 47 8.32 -5.30 0.86
CA MET A 47 8.26 -3.88 0.53
C MET A 47 7.31 -3.65 -0.64
N MET A 48 7.43 -4.45 -1.70
CA MET A 48 6.57 -4.35 -2.88
C MET A 48 5.08 -4.63 -2.59
N GLU A 49 4.78 -5.51 -1.62
CA GLU A 49 3.40 -5.74 -1.14
C GLU A 49 2.75 -4.47 -0.57
N LEU A 50 3.54 -3.53 -0.06
CA LEU A 50 3.09 -2.27 0.56
C LEU A 50 3.48 -1.04 -0.25
N HIS A 51 3.93 -1.21 -1.51
CA HIS A 51 4.39 -0.09 -2.34
C HIS A 51 3.35 1.03 -2.47
N GLY A 52 2.08 0.65 -2.59
CA GLY A 52 0.98 1.60 -2.70
C GLY A 52 0.77 2.49 -1.47
N ASP A 53 1.29 2.10 -0.30
CA ASP A 53 1.24 2.92 0.91
C ASP A 53 2.20 4.11 0.80
N MET A 54 3.28 3.95 0.02
CA MET A 54 4.31 4.99 -0.18
C MET A 54 4.01 5.88 -1.39
N VAL A 55 3.03 5.51 -2.23
CA VAL A 55 2.71 6.20 -3.48
C VAL A 55 1.38 6.92 -3.38
N GLU A 56 1.28 8.10 -3.99
CA GLU A 56 -0.01 8.76 -4.25
C GLU A 56 -0.54 8.36 -5.62
N HIS A 57 -1.81 7.94 -5.66
CA HIS A 57 -2.50 7.49 -6.85
C HIS A 57 -3.99 7.83 -6.73
N GLY A 58 -4.64 8.02 -7.87
CA GLY A 58 -6.04 8.43 -7.96
C GLY A 58 -7.03 7.28 -8.02
N GLN A 59 -6.62 6.13 -8.56
CA GLN A 59 -7.47 4.95 -8.76
C GLN A 59 -6.94 3.73 -7.99
N PRO A 60 -7.81 2.79 -7.57
CA PRO A 60 -7.37 1.55 -6.95
C PRO A 60 -6.33 0.81 -7.82
N VAL A 61 -5.23 0.37 -7.19
CA VAL A 61 -4.18 -0.41 -7.85
C VAL A 61 -4.20 -1.83 -7.31
N VAL A 62 -4.31 -2.81 -8.20
CA VAL A 62 -4.39 -4.23 -7.82
C VAL A 62 -3.15 -4.94 -8.28
N SER A 63 -2.57 -5.75 -7.41
CA SER A 63 -1.39 -6.52 -7.76
C SER A 63 -1.44 -7.94 -7.23
N VAL A 64 -0.79 -8.86 -7.93
CA VAL A 64 -0.71 -10.27 -7.53
C VAL A 64 0.69 -10.79 -7.83
N PHE A 65 1.25 -11.54 -6.89
CA PHE A 65 2.50 -12.25 -7.11
C PHE A 65 2.24 -13.62 -7.72
N HIS A 66 2.82 -13.85 -8.89
CA HIS A 66 2.90 -15.17 -9.50
C HIS A 66 4.19 -15.88 -9.04
N ARG A 67 4.08 -17.19 -8.77
CA ARG A 67 5.24 -18.04 -8.50
C ARG A 67 5.28 -19.14 -9.56
N PRO A 68 6.22 -19.10 -10.51
CA PRO A 68 6.47 -20.20 -11.43
C PRO A 68 6.69 -21.51 -10.67
N ARG A 69 5.94 -22.54 -11.07
CA ARG A 69 6.04 -23.90 -10.55
C ARG A 69 6.52 -24.82 -11.66
N ALA A 70 5.62 -25.39 -12.45
CA ALA A 70 5.98 -26.30 -13.53
C ALA A 70 6.76 -25.59 -14.63
N GLU A 71 6.49 -24.30 -14.84
CA GLU A 71 7.06 -23.43 -15.87
C GLU A 71 8.47 -22.94 -15.50
N ALA A 72 8.93 -23.20 -14.27
CA ALA A 72 10.20 -22.68 -13.77
C ALA A 72 11.41 -23.11 -14.62
N HIS A 73 11.38 -24.31 -15.21
CA HIS A 73 12.45 -24.79 -16.10
C HIS A 73 12.57 -23.95 -17.37
N LEU A 74 11.46 -23.45 -17.92
CA LEU A 74 11.44 -22.59 -19.11
C LEU A 74 12.13 -21.23 -18.84
N LEU A 75 12.16 -20.79 -17.59
CA LEU A 75 12.92 -19.59 -17.19
C LEU A 75 14.41 -19.90 -17.10
N THR A 76 14.76 -21.05 -16.54
CA THR A 76 16.14 -21.52 -16.48
C THR A 76 16.73 -21.71 -17.89
N GLU A 77 15.96 -22.23 -18.84
CA GLU A 77 16.34 -22.37 -20.26
C GLU A 77 16.63 -21.01 -20.93
N GLN A 78 15.97 -19.94 -20.47
CA GLN A 78 16.23 -18.56 -20.88
C GLN A 78 17.40 -17.92 -20.12
N GLY A 79 18.10 -18.66 -19.25
CA GLY A 79 19.17 -18.13 -18.42
C GLY A 79 18.69 -17.26 -17.25
N PHE A 80 17.41 -17.32 -16.90
CA PHE A 80 16.83 -16.57 -15.78
C PHE A 80 16.60 -17.48 -14.57
N ASP A 81 17.20 -17.17 -13.42
CA ASP A 81 16.93 -17.92 -12.19
C ASP A 81 15.55 -17.57 -11.60
N PRO A 82 14.56 -18.48 -11.62
CA PRO A 82 13.24 -18.22 -11.03
C PRO A 82 13.30 -18.03 -9.52
N ARG A 83 14.42 -18.40 -8.87
CA ARG A 83 14.64 -18.21 -7.43
C ARG A 83 15.23 -16.87 -7.04
N ALA A 84 15.80 -16.13 -7.98
CA ALA A 84 16.34 -14.80 -7.73
C ALA A 84 15.24 -13.73 -7.61
N ALA A 85 14.12 -13.90 -8.32
CA ALA A 85 13.07 -12.89 -8.45
C ALA A 85 11.72 -13.28 -7.83
N SER A 86 10.92 -12.27 -7.53
CA SER A 86 9.47 -12.33 -7.42
C SER A 86 8.85 -11.66 -8.65
N PHE A 87 7.76 -12.26 -9.14
CA PHE A 87 7.07 -11.81 -10.35
C PHE A 87 5.73 -11.24 -9.93
N MET A 88 5.55 -9.94 -10.05
CA MET A 88 4.36 -9.23 -9.59
C MET A 88 3.64 -8.61 -10.77
N PHE A 89 2.41 -9.03 -11.02
CA PHE A 89 1.55 -8.34 -11.96
C PHE A 89 0.86 -7.20 -11.25
N VAL A 90 0.82 -6.04 -11.88
CA VAL A 90 0.19 -4.83 -11.35
C VAL A 90 -0.79 -4.30 -12.39
N ASN A 91 -2.06 -4.29 -12.04
CA ASN A 91 -3.10 -3.62 -12.80
C ASN A 91 -3.31 -2.21 -12.26
N ILE A 92 -3.06 -1.21 -13.09
CA ILE A 92 -3.03 0.19 -12.72
C ILE A 92 -3.70 1.06 -13.79
N ALA A 93 -4.29 2.18 -13.35
CA ALA A 93 -4.72 3.23 -14.26
C ALA A 93 -3.49 3.84 -14.95
N THR A 94 -3.57 4.04 -16.26
CA THR A 94 -2.46 4.58 -17.05
C THR A 94 -2.00 5.96 -16.57
N ALA A 95 -2.92 6.78 -16.05
CA ALA A 95 -2.63 8.07 -15.43
C ALA A 95 -1.78 7.96 -14.15
N ASP A 96 -1.91 6.87 -13.39
CA ASP A 96 -1.19 6.65 -12.13
C ASP A 96 0.17 5.95 -12.32
N MET A 97 0.48 5.45 -13.52
CA MET A 97 1.72 4.72 -13.79
C MET A 97 2.98 5.56 -13.54
N GLY A 98 2.96 6.83 -13.93
CA GLY A 98 4.10 7.74 -13.75
C GLY A 98 4.48 7.88 -12.27
N PRO A 99 3.57 8.39 -11.41
CA PRO A 99 3.78 8.47 -9.97
C PRO A 99 4.15 7.13 -9.33
N TRP A 100 3.50 6.03 -9.77
CA TRP A 100 3.75 4.70 -9.23
C TRP A 100 5.16 4.16 -9.50
N MET A 101 5.72 4.46 -10.67
CA MET A 101 7.06 4.01 -11.06
C MET A 101 8.15 5.02 -10.73
N GLN A 102 7.80 6.26 -10.40
CA GLN A 102 8.77 7.37 -10.25
C GLN A 102 9.88 7.05 -9.26
N GLN A 103 9.52 6.59 -8.06
CA GLN A 103 10.50 6.29 -7.02
C GLN A 103 11.37 5.08 -7.38
N LEU A 104 10.78 4.04 -7.99
CA LEU A 104 11.51 2.86 -8.45
C LEU A 104 12.52 3.21 -9.56
N VAL A 105 12.10 3.97 -10.57
CA VAL A 105 12.94 4.30 -11.73
C VAL A 105 13.99 5.36 -11.39
N ASN A 106 13.57 6.47 -10.77
CA ASN A 106 14.46 7.62 -10.59
C ASN A 106 15.40 7.47 -9.39
N ASN A 107 14.93 6.83 -8.31
CA ASN A 107 15.68 6.78 -7.07
C ASN A 107 16.36 5.41 -6.88
N GLU A 108 15.70 4.33 -7.28
CA GLU A 108 16.24 2.97 -7.15
C GLU A 108 16.87 2.43 -8.45
N GLY A 109 16.78 3.18 -9.55
CA GLY A 109 17.42 2.82 -10.82
C GLY A 109 16.77 1.61 -11.51
N TRP A 110 15.48 1.36 -11.27
CA TRP A 110 14.76 0.29 -11.97
C TRP A 110 14.74 0.53 -13.47
N LEU A 111 14.89 -0.57 -14.21
CA LEU A 111 15.01 -0.56 -15.66
C LEU A 111 13.68 -0.96 -16.29
N ARG A 112 13.26 -0.20 -17.31
CA ARG A 112 12.08 -0.49 -18.12
C ARG A 112 12.46 -1.34 -19.34
N ASN A 113 11.71 -2.41 -19.59
CA ASN A 113 11.77 -3.22 -20.81
C ASN A 113 10.36 -3.67 -21.24
N SER A 114 10.28 -4.36 -22.38
CA SER A 114 9.08 -5.10 -22.78
C SER A 114 9.26 -6.58 -22.42
N VAL A 115 8.16 -7.27 -22.16
CA VAL A 115 8.14 -8.73 -21.95
C VAL A 115 6.94 -9.32 -22.68
N GLU A 116 7.15 -10.47 -23.32
CA GLU A 116 6.07 -11.28 -23.89
C GLU A 116 5.46 -12.16 -22.79
N LEU A 117 4.16 -12.02 -22.52
CA LEU A 117 3.42 -13.00 -21.74
C LEU A 117 2.90 -14.07 -22.68
N ALA A 118 3.44 -15.28 -22.58
CA ALA A 118 3.11 -16.40 -23.46
C ALA A 118 2.39 -17.52 -22.69
N PRO A 119 1.48 -18.26 -23.33
CA PRO A 119 0.91 -19.45 -22.72
C PRO A 119 1.98 -20.51 -22.50
N THR A 120 1.92 -21.21 -21.37
CA THR A 120 2.80 -22.36 -21.11
C THR A 120 2.63 -23.42 -22.21
N PRO A 121 3.73 -23.91 -22.84
CA PRO A 121 3.66 -24.96 -23.84
C PRO A 121 2.97 -26.23 -23.30
N PHE A 122 2.15 -26.88 -24.13
CA PHE A 122 1.48 -28.14 -23.76
C PHE A 122 2.45 -29.26 -23.34
N SER A 123 3.70 -29.23 -23.82
CA SER A 123 4.75 -30.16 -23.43
C SER A 123 5.09 -30.13 -21.94
N VAL A 124 4.78 -29.04 -21.23
CA VAL A 124 4.97 -28.93 -19.77
C VAL A 124 3.94 -29.78 -19.01
N GLY A 125 2.81 -30.11 -19.64
CA GLY A 125 1.84 -31.07 -19.08
C GLY A 125 1.02 -30.54 -17.90
N LEU A 126 0.75 -29.24 -17.83
CA LEU A 126 -0.11 -28.66 -16.79
C LEU A 126 -1.58 -28.98 -17.06
N PRO A 127 -2.28 -29.75 -16.19
CA PRO A 127 -3.66 -30.19 -16.47
C PRO A 127 -4.67 -29.04 -16.53
N SER A 128 -4.42 -27.96 -15.79
CA SER A 128 -5.34 -26.83 -15.66
C SER A 128 -5.02 -25.68 -16.61
N GLN A 129 -3.96 -25.74 -17.42
CA GLN A 129 -3.58 -24.61 -18.27
C GLN A 129 -4.66 -24.28 -19.29
N ARG A 130 -4.82 -22.99 -19.61
CA ARG A 130 -5.67 -22.53 -20.71
C ARG A 130 -4.83 -21.80 -21.75
N PRO A 131 -4.98 -22.12 -23.04
CA PRO A 131 -4.32 -21.33 -24.07
C PRO A 131 -4.88 -19.91 -24.06
N PHE A 132 -4.00 -18.95 -24.32
CA PHE A 132 -4.35 -17.55 -24.55
C PHE A 132 -3.37 -16.94 -25.55
N GLU A 133 -3.77 -15.83 -26.17
CA GLU A 133 -2.94 -15.12 -27.13
C GLU A 133 -1.74 -14.48 -26.43
N ALA A 134 -0.54 -14.70 -26.95
CA ALA A 134 0.65 -14.06 -26.41
C ALA A 134 0.56 -12.54 -26.58
N LEU A 135 0.91 -11.78 -25.54
CA LEU A 135 0.82 -10.33 -25.55
C LEU A 135 2.12 -9.69 -25.06
N GLN A 136 2.48 -8.56 -25.65
CA GLN A 136 3.59 -7.73 -25.19
C GLN A 136 3.09 -6.75 -24.12
N THR A 137 3.76 -6.70 -22.98
CA THR A 137 3.47 -5.74 -21.92
C THR A 137 4.74 -5.08 -21.38
N LEU A 138 4.54 -4.00 -20.61
CA LEU A 138 5.62 -3.33 -19.92
C LEU A 138 6.14 -4.18 -18.76
N CYS A 139 7.46 -4.22 -18.63
CA CYS A 139 8.17 -4.80 -17.51
C CYS A 139 9.07 -3.74 -16.88
N PHE A 140 9.00 -3.59 -15.56
CA PHE A 140 10.01 -2.86 -14.80
C PHE A 140 10.73 -3.84 -13.88
N ARG A 141 12.05 -3.79 -13.90
CA ARG A 141 12.88 -4.72 -13.13
C ARG A 141 13.90 -3.98 -12.28
N HIS A 142 14.14 -4.53 -11.09
CA HIS A 142 15.25 -4.12 -10.24
C HIS A 142 16.59 -4.30 -10.99
N PRO A 143 17.55 -3.36 -10.86
CA PRO A 143 18.80 -3.38 -11.62
C PRO A 143 19.66 -4.63 -11.39
N SER A 144 19.50 -5.31 -10.25
CA SER A 144 20.24 -6.55 -9.95
C SER A 144 19.70 -7.81 -10.64
N LEU A 145 18.56 -7.72 -11.32
CA LEU A 145 17.95 -8.86 -12.02
C LEU A 145 18.20 -8.76 -13.51
N PRO A 146 18.45 -9.86 -14.23
CA PRO A 146 18.59 -9.84 -15.68
C PRO A 146 17.28 -9.41 -16.35
N ALA A 147 17.37 -8.97 -17.60
CA ALA A 147 16.17 -8.75 -18.41
C ALA A 147 15.47 -10.08 -18.69
N LEU A 148 14.15 -10.02 -18.85
CA LEU A 148 13.33 -11.17 -19.21
C LEU A 148 12.55 -10.82 -20.46
N GLU A 149 12.76 -11.58 -21.54
CA GLU A 149 12.09 -11.35 -22.82
C GLU A 149 10.73 -12.03 -22.90
N ARG A 150 10.60 -13.23 -22.31
CA ARG A 150 9.36 -14.01 -22.32
C ARG A 150 9.05 -14.63 -20.96
N TYR A 151 7.80 -14.49 -20.54
CA TYR A 151 7.29 -15.08 -19.31
C TYR A 151 6.11 -16.01 -19.61
N PHE A 152 6.26 -17.28 -19.21
CA PHE A 152 5.25 -18.30 -19.45
C PHE A 152 4.25 -18.37 -18.30
N LEU A 153 2.97 -18.38 -18.66
CA LEU A 153 1.88 -18.47 -17.70
C LEU A 153 0.89 -19.59 -18.06
N PRO A 154 0.30 -20.27 -17.06
CA PRO A 154 -0.76 -21.24 -17.29
C PRO A 154 -2.10 -20.59 -17.68
N PHE A 155 -2.27 -19.31 -17.38
CA PHE A 155 -3.47 -18.50 -17.65
C PHE A 155 -3.04 -17.06 -17.99
N PRO A 156 -3.91 -16.24 -18.61
CA PRO A 156 -3.67 -14.80 -18.70
C PRO A 156 -3.34 -14.19 -17.34
N ALA A 157 -2.53 -13.13 -17.30
CA ALA A 157 -2.08 -12.50 -16.05
C ALA A 157 -3.25 -12.11 -15.13
N GLU A 158 -4.36 -11.65 -15.73
CA GLU A 158 -5.58 -11.24 -15.04
C GLU A 158 -6.30 -12.42 -14.36
N SER A 159 -6.05 -13.64 -14.81
CA SER A 159 -6.70 -14.87 -14.34
C SER A 159 -5.84 -15.67 -13.36
N LEU A 160 -4.66 -15.17 -12.98
CA LEU A 160 -3.79 -15.85 -12.03
C LEU A 160 -4.37 -15.79 -10.61
N PRO A 161 -4.67 -16.93 -9.98
CA PRO A 161 -5.16 -16.96 -8.61
C PRO A 161 -4.01 -16.64 -7.65
N GLY A 162 -4.29 -15.83 -6.64
CA GLY A 162 -3.30 -15.56 -5.60
C GLY A 162 -3.76 -14.59 -4.53
N LYS A 163 -2.80 -14.17 -3.72
CA LYS A 163 -2.99 -13.07 -2.77
C LYS A 163 -2.91 -11.77 -3.54
N CYS A 164 -4.04 -11.10 -3.68
CA CYS A 164 -4.12 -9.79 -4.31
C CYS A 164 -3.84 -8.70 -3.27
N PHE A 165 -2.97 -7.76 -3.60
CA PHE A 165 -2.69 -6.56 -2.81
C PHE A 165 -3.36 -5.39 -3.53
N VAL A 166 -4.36 -4.80 -2.87
CA VAL A 166 -5.17 -3.71 -3.38
C VAL A 166 -4.80 -2.45 -2.64
N SER A 167 -4.15 -1.50 -3.32
CA SER A 167 -3.89 -0.18 -2.78
C SER A 167 -5.03 0.77 -3.12
N LEU A 168 -5.58 1.45 -2.12
CA LEU A 168 -6.62 2.45 -2.24
C LEU A 168 -6.06 3.86 -2.01
N PRO A 169 -6.52 4.87 -2.78
CA PRO A 169 -6.16 6.28 -2.54
C PRO A 169 -6.49 6.73 -1.11
N ARG A 170 -5.64 7.57 -0.49
CA ARG A 170 -5.75 7.92 0.95
C ARG A 170 -7.06 8.55 1.36
N ARG A 171 -7.52 9.55 0.59
CA ARG A 171 -8.75 10.30 0.89
C ARG A 171 -9.95 9.34 0.95
N ALA A 172 -9.98 8.43 -0.01
CA ALA A 172 -11.00 7.43 -0.14
C ALA A 172 -10.90 6.28 0.89
N ALA A 173 -9.67 5.84 1.21
CA ALA A 173 -9.47 4.81 2.23
C ALA A 173 -9.93 5.28 3.63
N ALA A 174 -9.77 6.58 3.93
CA ALA A 174 -10.30 7.18 5.16
C ALA A 174 -11.84 7.19 5.20
N GLU A 175 -12.52 7.41 4.08
CA GLU A 175 -13.98 7.38 3.99
C GLU A 175 -14.53 5.96 4.07
N MET A 176 -13.91 5.01 3.37
CA MET A 176 -14.29 3.60 3.45
C MET A 176 -14.07 3.03 4.86
N ALA A 177 -12.97 3.40 5.54
CA ALA A 177 -12.75 3.03 6.93
C ALA A 177 -13.80 3.63 7.88
N ARG A 178 -14.27 4.87 7.63
CA ARG A 178 -15.39 5.47 8.37
C ARG A 178 -16.69 4.72 8.16
N GLN A 179 -17.03 4.39 6.91
CA GLN A 179 -18.22 3.61 6.58
C GLN A 179 -18.17 2.21 7.21
N GLN A 180 -17.02 1.54 7.18
CA GLN A 180 -16.84 0.26 7.84
C GLN A 180 -16.97 0.36 9.37
N ALA A 181 -16.42 1.40 10.00
CA ALA A 181 -16.56 1.62 11.44
C ALA A 181 -18.01 1.93 11.85
N GLU A 182 -18.75 2.67 11.03
CA GLU A 182 -20.16 2.97 11.22
C GLU A 182 -21.03 1.72 11.12
N VAL A 183 -20.79 0.88 10.12
CA VAL A 183 -21.47 -0.41 9.92
C VAL A 183 -21.13 -1.41 11.04
N LEU A 184 -19.89 -1.42 11.55
CA LEU A 184 -19.48 -2.28 12.67
C LEU A 184 -19.90 -1.75 14.05
N GLY A 185 -20.53 -0.57 14.15
CA GLY A 185 -20.97 0.01 15.42
C GLY A 185 -19.83 0.39 16.38
N VAL A 186 -18.58 0.39 15.92
CA VAL A 186 -17.40 0.78 16.72
C VAL A 186 -17.28 2.31 16.68
N GLY A 187 -18.24 2.96 17.32
CA GLY A 187 -18.32 4.43 17.40
C GLY A 187 -19.08 4.95 18.62
N ARG A 188 -19.59 4.06 19.49
CA ARG A 188 -20.16 4.42 20.79
C ARG A 188 -19.31 3.84 21.91
N LEU A 189 -18.11 4.39 22.09
CA LEU A 189 -17.58 4.46 23.45
C LEU A 189 -18.36 5.57 24.13
N ASP A 190 -19.43 5.19 24.83
CA ASP A 190 -20.08 6.08 25.78
C ASP A 190 -18.99 6.55 26.76
N LYS A 191 -18.65 7.83 26.65
CA LYS A 191 -17.77 8.49 27.62
C LYS A 191 -18.45 8.29 28.98
N PRO A 192 -17.80 7.67 29.98
CA PRO A 192 -18.40 7.53 31.29
C PRO A 192 -18.78 8.92 31.78
N ALA A 193 -20.05 9.10 32.17
CA ALA A 193 -20.52 10.35 32.72
C ALA A 193 -19.61 10.75 33.90
N PRO A 194 -19.17 12.02 34.00
CA PRO A 194 -18.45 12.49 35.17
C PRO A 194 -19.33 12.27 36.41
N PRO A 195 -18.75 11.81 37.54
CA PRO A 195 -19.52 11.64 38.76
C PRO A 195 -20.16 12.98 39.18
N GLU A 196 -21.41 12.91 39.63
CA GLU A 196 -22.19 14.04 40.13
C GLU A 196 -21.44 14.78 41.25
N PRO A 197 -21.35 16.12 41.22
CA PRO A 197 -20.72 16.88 42.28
C PRO A 197 -21.61 16.89 43.52
N GLU A 198 -21.04 16.56 44.68
CA GLU A 198 -21.69 16.70 45.98
C GLU A 198 -22.11 18.18 46.23
N PRO A 199 -23.27 18.41 46.86
CA PRO A 199 -23.78 19.76 47.08
C PRO A 199 -22.96 20.49 48.15
N VAL A 200 -22.42 21.65 47.76
CA VAL A 200 -21.70 22.58 48.64
C VAL A 200 -22.67 23.23 49.63
N ALA A 201 -22.40 23.10 50.93
CA ALA A 201 -23.11 23.84 51.97
C ALA A 201 -22.67 25.32 52.00
N PRO A 202 -23.57 26.28 52.27
CA PRO A 202 -23.33 27.70 52.07
C PRO A 202 -22.42 28.35 53.12
N ALA A 203 -21.59 29.29 52.65
CA ALA A 203 -20.65 30.09 53.43
C ALA A 203 -21.34 31.06 54.42
N GLN A 204 -20.67 31.32 55.54
CA GLN A 204 -20.97 32.45 56.45
C GLN A 204 -19.77 33.43 56.52
N PRO A 205 -20.02 34.73 56.83
CA PRO A 205 -19.25 35.84 56.28
C PRO A 205 -18.20 36.46 57.22
N SER A 206 -17.07 36.83 56.60
CA SER A 206 -16.22 38.03 56.78
C SER A 206 -16.04 38.69 58.15
N THR A 207 -14.78 38.84 58.56
CA THR A 207 -14.29 40.02 59.30
C THR A 207 -12.93 40.49 58.77
N LYS A 208 -12.88 41.79 58.48
CA LYS A 208 -11.78 42.63 57.99
C LYS A 208 -10.93 43.12 59.17
N VAL A 209 -9.59 43.08 59.08
CA VAL A 209 -8.70 44.10 59.70
C VAL A 209 -7.46 44.31 58.81
N GLU A 210 -7.05 45.57 58.75
CA GLU A 210 -6.15 46.28 57.82
C GLU A 210 -4.65 46.30 58.29
N PRO A 211 -3.70 47.04 57.65
CA PRO A 211 -2.33 46.60 57.40
C PRO A 211 -1.24 47.41 58.16
N THR A 212 0.02 46.97 58.11
CA THR A 212 1.20 47.82 58.37
C THR A 212 2.46 47.29 57.66
N THR A 213 2.97 48.08 56.70
CA THR A 213 4.36 48.17 56.19
C THR A 213 5.27 48.89 57.23
N PRO A 214 6.58 49.22 57.01
CA PRO A 214 7.57 48.89 55.96
C PRO A 214 9.03 48.62 56.49
N SER A 215 10.00 48.62 55.56
CA SER A 215 11.44 48.99 55.72
C SER A 215 12.39 47.88 56.19
N GLY A 216 13.61 47.72 55.68
CA GLY A 216 14.48 48.31 54.66
C GLY A 216 15.57 47.24 54.41
N ASP A 217 16.73 47.41 53.82
CA ASP A 217 17.50 48.46 53.17
C ASP A 217 18.81 47.73 52.77
N THR A 218 19.39 48.06 51.61
CA THR A 218 20.80 47.81 51.19
C THR A 218 21.38 46.37 51.23
N GLY A 219 22.18 45.92 50.26
CA GLY A 219 22.93 46.69 49.27
C GLY A 219 23.62 45.79 48.24
N GLU A 220 24.10 46.49 47.22
CA GLU A 220 24.96 46.05 46.14
C GLU A 220 26.31 45.50 46.61
N GLY A 221 26.91 44.62 45.80
CA GLY A 221 28.36 44.57 45.63
C GLY A 221 28.93 43.21 45.21
N PRO A 222 29.99 43.16 44.38
CA PRO A 222 30.04 42.28 43.21
C PRO A 222 31.27 41.34 43.15
N LEU A 223 31.27 40.44 42.13
CA LEU A 223 32.44 39.78 41.46
C LEU A 223 33.31 38.88 42.36
N GLU A 224 34.01 37.81 41.96
CA GLU A 224 34.80 37.48 40.76
C GLU A 224 35.29 36.00 40.85
N GLU A 225 35.80 35.47 39.72
CA GLU A 225 36.77 34.35 39.48
C GLU A 225 36.60 32.97 40.17
N GLU A 226 36.45 31.88 39.41
CA GLU A 226 37.50 31.13 38.67
C GLU A 226 38.45 30.33 39.58
N THR A 227 38.21 29.02 39.69
CA THR A 227 39.22 27.95 39.69
C THR A 227 38.56 26.57 39.54
#